data_AF-Q38VI3-F1
#
_entry.id   AF-Q38VI3-F1
#
_cell.length_a   1.000
_cell.length_b   1.000
_cell.length_c   1.000
_cell.angle_alpha   90.00
_cell.angle_beta   90.00
_cell.angle_gamma   90.00
#
_symmetry.space_group_name_H-M   'P 1'
#
loop_
_entity.id
_entity.type
_entity.pdbx_description
1 polymer ?
#
loop_
_entity_poly.entity_id
_entity_poly.type
_entity_poly.pdbx_seq_one_letter_code
_entity_poly.pdbx_strand_id
1 'polypeptide(L)'
;MLSQTETLSSVTYIMRCNQVVEKLLVFDTVFNEYTQTCRNIVLGRCLVNENLHSLKKYFQKNLVNLRHFVELTESINPPSYFTETNQRLKEAFRGYAESVEKMLSIIETENDSLILEKLQEIRQIQKDYCHQINEALADVAKLG
;
A
#
# COMPACT_ATOMS: atom_id res chain seq x y z
N MET A 1 34.61 -5.75 -4.93
CA MET A 1 33.89 -6.69 -5.81
C MET A 1 32.43 -6.30 -5.77
N LEU A 2 31.88 -5.80 -6.88
CA LEU A 2 30.46 -5.45 -6.98
C LEU A 2 29.69 -6.76 -7.11
N SER A 3 28.89 -7.10 -6.10
CA SER A 3 27.97 -8.23 -6.17
C SER A 3 27.05 -8.02 -7.38
N GLN A 4 27.18 -8.87 -8.41
CA GLN A 4 26.20 -8.94 -9.47
C GLN A 4 24.90 -9.42 -8.82
N THR A 5 23.96 -8.52 -8.58
CA THR A 5 22.61 -8.90 -8.20
C THR A 5 22.01 -9.65 -9.37
N GLU A 6 21.89 -10.98 -9.25
CA GLU A 6 21.34 -11.84 -10.30
C GLU A 6 19.95 -11.32 -10.69
N THR A 7 19.80 -10.95 -11.96
CA THR A 7 18.51 -10.57 -12.54
C THR A 7 17.63 -11.81 -12.62
N LEU A 8 16.34 -11.66 -12.27
CA LEU A 8 15.40 -12.77 -12.34
C LEU A 8 15.17 -13.20 -13.81
N SER A 9 14.74 -14.45 -14.01
CA SER A 9 14.15 -14.85 -15.29
C SER A 9 12.80 -14.14 -15.50
N SER A 10 12.35 -14.00 -16.74
CA SER A 10 11.06 -13.41 -17.10
C SER A 10 9.88 -14.06 -16.37
N VAL A 11 9.82 -15.40 -16.39
CA VAL A 11 8.76 -16.17 -15.73
C VAL A 11 8.79 -15.93 -14.22
N THR A 12 9.98 -15.95 -13.62
CA THR A 12 10.13 -15.70 -12.18
C THR A 12 9.72 -14.28 -11.82
N TYR A 13 10.08 -13.28 -12.62
CA TYR A 13 9.69 -11.90 -12.40
C TYR A 13 8.17 -11.73 -12.45
N ILE A 14 7.50 -12.27 -13.47
CA ILE A 14 6.02 -12.22 -13.59
C ILE A 14 5.36 -12.90 -12.38
N MET A 15 5.85 -14.06 -11.95
CA MET A 15 5.35 -14.73 -10.75
C MET A 15 5.53 -13.87 -9.49
N ARG A 16 6.64 -13.16 -9.36
CA ARG A 16 6.86 -12.23 -8.24
C ARG A 16 5.89 -11.05 -8.31
N CYS A 17 5.66 -10.46 -9.47
CA CYS A 17 4.68 -9.40 -9.66
C CYS A 17 3.28 -9.86 -9.20
N ASN A 18 2.85 -11.06 -9.59
CA ASN A 18 1.55 -11.60 -9.17
C ASN A 18 1.45 -11.77 -7.64
N GLN A 19 2.47 -12.33 -7.00
CA GLN A 19 2.52 -12.48 -5.53
C GLN A 19 2.45 -11.13 -4.81
N VAL A 20 3.09 -10.11 -5.39
CA VAL A 20 3.10 -8.75 -4.85
C VAL A 20 1.69 -8.14 -4.93
N VAL A 21 0.98 -8.32 -6.04
CA VAL A 21 -0.40 -7.85 -6.23
C VAL A 21 -1.37 -8.48 -5.22
N GLU A 22 -1.30 -9.80 -5.06
CA GLU A 22 -2.14 -10.52 -4.11
C GLU A 22 -1.98 -9.96 -2.69
N LYS A 23 -0.74 -9.68 -2.28
CA LYS A 23 -0.46 -9.05 -0.99
C LYS A 23 -0.95 -7.61 -0.90
N LEU A 24 -0.84 -6.82 -1.96
CA LEU A 24 -1.37 -5.45 -1.99
C LEU A 24 -2.89 -5.43 -1.74
N LEU A 25 -3.64 -6.36 -2.34
CA LEU A 25 -5.10 -6.45 -2.13
C LEU A 25 -5.47 -6.71 -0.66
N VAL A 26 -4.66 -7.50 0.04
CA VAL A 26 -4.83 -7.73 1.48
C VAL A 26 -4.62 -6.44 2.26
N PHE A 27 -3.55 -5.70 1.97
CA PHE A 27 -3.31 -4.39 2.60
C PHE A 27 -4.42 -3.39 2.30
N ASP A 28 -4.88 -3.32 1.05
CA ASP A 28 -5.94 -2.39 0.67
C ASP A 28 -7.25 -2.66 1.39
N THR A 29 -7.59 -3.94 1.54
CA THR A 29 -8.75 -4.37 2.35
C THR A 29 -8.58 -3.92 3.80
N VAL A 30 -7.43 -4.20 4.41
CA VAL A 30 -7.14 -3.83 5.81
C VAL A 30 -7.25 -2.32 6.04
N PHE A 31 -6.67 -1.49 5.15
CA PHE A 31 -6.72 -0.04 5.31
C PHE A 31 -8.09 0.56 4.98
N ASN A 32 -8.87 -0.07 4.09
CA ASN A 32 -10.27 0.28 3.90
C ASN A 32 -11.11 -0.01 5.16
N GLU A 33 -10.90 -1.15 5.82
CA GLU A 33 -11.56 -1.47 7.08
C GLU A 33 -11.18 -0.48 8.19
N TYR A 34 -9.92 -0.02 8.23
CA TYR A 34 -9.51 1.05 9.14
C TYR A 34 -10.29 2.35 8.88
N THR A 35 -10.47 2.75 7.62
CA THR A 35 -11.28 3.93 7.28
C THR A 35 -12.73 3.78 7.74
N GLN A 36 -13.35 2.61 7.52
CA GLN A 36 -14.73 2.38 7.98
C GLN A 36 -14.82 2.38 9.52
N THR A 37 -13.85 1.80 10.20
CA THR A 37 -13.80 1.79 11.67
C THR A 37 -13.64 3.20 12.24
N CYS A 38 -12.73 4.01 11.67
CA CYS A 38 -12.61 5.43 12.02
C CYS A 38 -13.95 6.16 11.84
N ARG A 39 -14.64 5.92 10.71
CA ARG A 39 -15.95 6.51 10.44
C ARG A 39 -16.99 6.13 11.49
N ASN A 40 -17.05 4.85 11.85
CA ASN A 40 -17.97 4.37 12.87
C ASN A 40 -17.69 5.01 14.24
N ILE A 41 -16.42 5.15 14.62
CA ILE A 41 -16.03 5.79 15.87
C ILE A 41 -16.44 7.26 15.89
N VAL A 42 -16.08 8.03 14.86
CA VAL A 42 -16.41 9.47 14.76
C VAL A 42 -17.93 9.71 14.77
N LEU A 43 -18.72 8.83 14.16
CA LEU A 43 -20.18 8.92 14.14
C LEU A 43 -20.86 8.34 15.39
N GLY A 44 -20.10 7.85 16.38
CA GLY A 44 -20.64 7.22 17.59
C GLY A 44 -21.34 5.87 17.37
N ARG A 45 -21.03 5.18 16.25
CA ARG A 45 -21.58 3.87 15.84
C ARG A 45 -20.59 2.73 16.11
N CYS A 46 -19.88 2.77 17.23
CA CYS A 46 -18.84 1.80 17.57
C CYS A 46 -19.17 1.03 18.86
N LEU A 47 -18.46 -0.08 19.10
CA LEU A 47 -18.56 -0.80 20.37
C LEU A 47 -18.00 0.06 21.51
N VAL A 48 -18.46 -0.17 22.74
CA VAL A 48 -18.07 0.63 23.94
C VAL A 48 -16.55 0.70 24.16
N ASN A 49 -15.81 -0.32 23.68
CA ASN A 49 -14.36 -0.43 23.80
C ASN A 49 -13.59 0.03 22.55
N GLU A 50 -14.27 0.35 21.44
CA GLU A 50 -13.64 0.84 20.23
C GLU A 50 -13.43 2.36 20.30
N ASN A 51 -12.19 2.78 20.10
CA ASN A 51 -11.83 4.19 20.00
C ASN A 51 -10.59 4.36 19.13
N LEU A 52 -10.36 5.58 18.64
CA LEU A 52 -9.24 5.89 17.74
C LEU A 52 -7.88 5.52 18.35
N HIS A 53 -7.73 5.65 19.67
CA HIS A 53 -6.50 5.27 20.37
C HIS A 53 -6.20 3.77 20.29
N SER A 54 -7.20 2.91 20.49
CA SER A 54 -7.06 1.46 20.34
C SER A 54 -6.81 1.05 18.89
N LEU A 55 -7.49 1.71 17.94
CA LEU A 55 -7.34 1.46 16.50
C LEU A 55 -5.92 1.77 16.01
N LYS A 56 -5.33 2.86 16.52
CA LYS A 56 -3.97 3.29 16.22
C LYS A 56 -2.94 2.19 16.44
N LYS A 57 -3.01 1.43 17.54
CA LYS A 57 -2.04 0.36 17.84
C LYS A 57 -2.05 -0.73 16.76
N TYR A 58 -3.24 -1.14 16.33
CA TYR A 58 -3.38 -2.12 15.25
C TYR A 58 -2.94 -1.54 13.90
N PHE A 59 -3.28 -0.27 13.64
CA PHE A 59 -2.87 0.43 12.43
C PHE A 59 -1.35 0.47 12.30
N GLN A 60 -0.64 0.88 13.35
CA GLN A 60 0.83 0.96 13.38
C GLN A 60 1.48 -0.39 13.06
N LYS A 61 0.95 -1.49 13.61
CA LYS A 61 1.45 -2.84 13.31
C LYS A 61 1.29 -3.19 11.82
N ASN A 62 0.14 -2.89 11.22
CA ASN A 62 -0.09 -3.14 9.80
C ASN A 62 0.74 -2.22 8.90
N LEU A 63 1.00 -0.99 9.32
CA LEU A 63 1.90 -0.08 8.60
C LEU A 63 3.35 -0.60 8.58
N VAL A 64 3.86 -1.16 9.68
CA VAL A 64 5.18 -1.82 9.69
C VAL A 64 5.22 -2.97 8.69
N ASN A 65 4.17 -3.79 8.65
CA ASN A 65 4.08 -4.89 7.68
C ASN A 65 4.03 -4.38 6.23
N LEU A 66 3.33 -3.27 5.98
CA LEU A 66 3.27 -2.63 4.66
C LEU A 66 4.64 -2.11 4.23
N ARG A 67 5.37 -1.42 5.12
CA ARG A 67 6.73 -0.93 4.84
C ARG A 67 7.67 -2.07 4.47
N HIS A 68 7.66 -3.14 5.26
CA HIS A 68 8.46 -4.32 4.97
C HIS A 68 8.06 -4.96 3.62
N PHE A 69 6.77 -4.98 3.30
CA PHE A 69 6.32 -5.42 1.98
C PHE A 69 6.89 -4.54 0.85
N VAL A 70 6.87 -3.22 1.00
CA VAL A 70 7.46 -2.30 0.00
C VAL A 70 8.96 -2.56 -0.16
N GLU A 71 9.71 -2.71 0.92
CA GLU A 71 11.15 -3.07 0.86
C GLU A 71 11.38 -4.37 0.06
N LEU A 72 10.52 -5.38 0.26
CA LEU A 72 10.58 -6.62 -0.52
C LEU A 72 10.30 -6.37 -2.01
N THR A 73 9.35 -5.50 -2.36
CA THR A 73 9.12 -5.13 -3.77
C THR A 73 10.31 -4.38 -4.37
N GLU A 74 10.97 -3.52 -3.58
CA GLU A 74 12.13 -2.76 -4.01
C GLU A 74 13.35 -3.63 -4.26
N SER A 75 13.45 -4.77 -3.55
CA SER A 75 14.51 -5.76 -3.72
C SER A 75 14.40 -6.61 -5.00
N ILE A 76 13.29 -6.52 -5.74
CA ILE A 76 13.09 -7.27 -6.98
C ILE A 76 14.02 -6.71 -8.07
N ASN A 77 14.89 -7.60 -8.59
CA ASN A 77 15.77 -7.34 -9.72
C ASN A 77 15.13 -7.86 -11.02
N PRO A 78 14.59 -6.97 -11.86
CA PRO A 78 13.90 -7.37 -13.07
C PRO A 78 14.88 -7.77 -14.18
N PRO A 79 14.45 -8.57 -15.17
CA PRO A 79 15.09 -8.59 -16.49
C PRO A 79 15.23 -7.17 -17.06
N SER A 80 16.26 -6.95 -17.88
CA SER A 80 16.60 -5.63 -18.42
C SER A 80 15.43 -4.91 -19.11
N TYR A 81 14.61 -5.66 -19.87
CA TYR A 81 13.46 -5.11 -20.60
C TYR A 81 12.26 -4.75 -19.70
N PHE A 82 12.23 -5.19 -18.44
CA PHE A 82 11.21 -4.80 -17.45
C PHE A 82 11.68 -3.68 -16.51
N THR A 83 12.90 -3.15 -16.67
CA THR A 83 13.49 -2.16 -15.74
C THR A 83 12.60 -0.94 -15.53
N GLU A 84 12.11 -0.34 -16.61
CA GLU A 84 11.24 0.85 -16.53
C GLU A 84 9.90 0.54 -15.85
N THR A 85 9.27 -0.58 -16.22
CA THR A 85 8.02 -1.03 -15.60
C THR A 85 8.19 -1.35 -14.11
N ASN A 86 9.28 -2.01 -13.74
CA ASN A 86 9.60 -2.30 -12.34
C ASN A 86 9.87 -1.02 -11.54
N GLN A 87 10.46 0.01 -12.15
CA GLN A 87 10.67 1.30 -11.51
C GLN A 87 9.33 2.01 -11.23
N ARG A 88 8.42 2.04 -12.21
CA ARG A 88 7.05 2.57 -12.03
C ARG A 88 6.30 1.84 -10.91
N LEU A 89 6.44 0.50 -10.84
CA LEU A 89 5.86 -0.29 -9.75
C LEU A 89 6.41 0.14 -8.38
N LYS A 90 7.73 0.25 -8.23
CA LYS A 90 8.36 0.67 -6.96
C LYS A 90 7.87 2.04 -6.51
N GLU A 91 7.79 3.00 -7.43
CA GLU A 91 7.31 4.35 -7.14
C GLU A 91 5.84 4.34 -6.70
N ALA A 92 4.98 3.58 -7.38
CA ALA A 92 3.57 3.48 -7.01
C ALA A 92 3.36 2.74 -5.67
N PHE A 93 4.12 1.69 -5.37
CA PHE A 93 4.08 1.01 -4.07
C PHE A 93 4.55 1.93 -2.93
N ARG A 94 5.61 2.71 -3.15
CA ARG A 94 6.08 3.69 -2.17
C ARG A 94 5.03 4.77 -1.93
N GLY A 95 4.47 5.35 -3.00
CA GLY A 95 3.41 6.35 -2.90
C GLY A 95 2.17 5.82 -2.16
N TYR A 96 1.78 4.57 -2.43
CA TYR A 96 0.72 3.90 -1.67
C TYR A 96 1.07 3.83 -0.17
N ALA A 97 2.26 3.37 0.19
CA ALA A 97 2.67 3.28 1.59
C ALA A 97 2.73 4.66 2.28
N GLU A 98 3.30 5.68 1.62
CA GLU A 98 3.33 7.05 2.13
C GLU A 98 1.91 7.60 2.37
N SER A 99 0.95 7.27 1.52
CA SER A 99 -0.44 7.67 1.73
C SER A 99 -1.06 6.99 2.96
N VAL A 100 -0.73 5.73 3.23
CA VAL A 100 -1.16 5.02 4.45
C VAL A 100 -0.53 5.65 5.69
N GLU A 101 0.72 6.09 5.62
CA GLU A 101 1.36 6.84 6.72
C GLU A 101 0.63 8.15 7.02
N LYS A 102 0.19 8.87 5.98
CA LYS A 102 -0.63 10.08 6.14
C LYS A 102 -1.96 9.80 6.83
N MET A 103 -2.60 8.63 6.60
CA MET A 103 -3.82 8.26 7.33
C MET A 103 -3.55 8.19 8.84
N LEU A 104 -2.44 7.56 9.24
CA LEU A 104 -2.06 7.45 10.64
C LEU A 104 -1.84 8.85 11.25
N SER A 105 -1.15 9.74 10.54
CA SER A 105 -0.95 11.13 10.98
C SER A 105 -2.28 11.85 11.21
N ILE A 106 -3.26 11.71 10.31
CA ILE A 106 -4.58 12.35 10.46
C ILE A 106 -5.30 11.86 11.71
N ILE A 107 -5.26 10.54 11.96
CA ILE A 107 -5.87 9.94 13.15
C ILE A 107 -5.20 10.46 14.44
N GLU A 108 -3.92 10.88 14.36
CA GLU A 108 -3.17 11.40 15.50
C GLU A 108 -3.35 12.90 15.76
N THR A 109 -3.52 13.72 14.72
CA THR A 109 -3.38 15.18 14.82
C THR A 109 -4.65 15.97 14.57
N GLU A 110 -5.67 15.38 13.95
CA GLU A 110 -6.85 16.10 13.51
C GLU A 110 -8.02 15.98 14.48
N ASN A 111 -8.89 16.99 14.50
CA ASN A 111 -10.15 16.92 15.22
C ASN A 111 -11.12 15.95 14.50
N ASP A 112 -11.99 15.28 15.27
CA ASP A 112 -12.95 14.29 14.77
C ASP A 112 -13.74 14.75 13.52
N SER A 113 -14.07 16.04 13.43
CA SER A 113 -14.81 16.62 12.30
C SER A 113 -14.04 16.65 10.98
N LEU A 114 -12.71 16.70 11.00
CA LEU A 114 -11.85 16.76 9.81
C LEU A 114 -11.26 15.40 9.42
N ILE A 115 -11.27 14.43 10.34
CA ILE A 115 -10.72 13.08 10.10
C ILE A 115 -11.41 12.42 8.91
N LEU A 116 -12.75 12.53 8.80
CA LEU A 116 -13.49 11.82 7.76
C LEU A 116 -13.21 12.34 6.36
N GLU A 117 -13.18 13.66 6.19
CA GLU A 117 -12.87 14.32 4.92
C GLU A 117 -11.46 13.96 4.45
N LYS A 118 -10.46 14.14 5.32
CA LYS A 118 -9.06 13.85 4.98
C LYS A 118 -8.80 12.36 4.74
N LEU A 119 -9.45 11.46 5.49
CA LEU A 119 -9.36 10.02 5.22
C LEU A 119 -9.95 9.68 3.85
N GLN A 120 -11.04 10.33 3.45
CA GLN A 120 -11.64 10.10 2.13
C GLN A 120 -10.72 10.58 1.00
N GLU A 121 -10.08 11.74 1.14
CA GLU A 121 -9.08 12.24 0.19
C GLU A 121 -7.91 11.26 0.04
N ILE A 122 -7.38 10.76 1.15
CA ILE A 122 -6.29 9.78 1.11
C ILE A 122 -6.73 8.46 0.46
N ARG A 123 -7.94 8.00 0.75
CA ARG A 123 -8.47 6.79 0.10
C ARG A 123 -8.60 6.98 -1.41
N GLN A 124 -8.83 8.19 -1.89
CA GLN A 124 -8.80 8.46 -3.33
C GLN A 124 -7.37 8.37 -3.88
N ILE A 125 -6.39 8.98 -3.20
CA ILE A 125 -4.96 8.88 -3.56
C ILE A 125 -4.51 7.41 -3.62
N GLN A 126 -4.93 6.58 -2.66
CA GLN A 126 -4.62 5.13 -2.64
C GLN A 126 -5.18 4.38 -3.84
N LYS A 127 -6.41 4.71 -4.26
CA LYS A 127 -7.01 4.14 -5.47
C LYS A 127 -6.24 4.54 -6.72
N ASP A 128 -5.76 5.77 -6.79
CA ASP A 128 -4.98 6.26 -7.92
C ASP A 128 -3.64 5.50 -8.02
N TYR A 129 -2.97 5.24 -6.89
CA TYR A 129 -1.78 4.38 -6.87
C TYR A 129 -2.09 2.92 -7.24
N CYS A 130 -3.19 2.35 -6.75
CA CYS A 130 -3.63 1.02 -7.18
C CYS A 130 -3.89 0.96 -8.69
N HIS A 131 -4.42 2.04 -9.28
CA HIS A 131 -4.59 2.15 -10.73
C HIS A 131 -3.24 2.15 -11.46
N GLN A 132 -2.27 2.97 -11.02
CA GLN A 132 -0.93 3.01 -11.60
C GLN A 132 -0.22 1.64 -11.50
N ILE A 133 -0.38 0.93 -10.39
CA ILE A 133 0.14 -0.43 -10.20
C ILE A 133 -0.46 -1.38 -11.24
N ASN A 134 -1.78 -1.35 -11.43
CA ASN A 134 -2.47 -2.17 -12.42
C ASN A 134 -2.02 -1.86 -13.86
N GLU A 135 -1.83 -0.59 -14.20
CA GLU A 135 -1.32 -0.19 -15.52
C GLU A 135 0.09 -0.72 -15.76
N ALA A 136 1.00 -0.57 -14.79
CA ALA A 136 2.35 -1.09 -14.90
C ALA A 136 2.37 -2.64 -15.03
N LEU A 137 1.50 -3.34 -14.31
CA LEU A 137 1.37 -4.80 -14.43
C LEU A 137 0.79 -5.26 -15.77
N ALA A 138 -0.14 -4.49 -16.33
CA ALA A 138 -0.64 -4.76 -17.67
C ALA A 138 0.49 -4.69 -18.71
N ASP A 139 1.47 -3.81 -18.53
CA ASP A 139 2.67 -3.78 -19.37
C ASP A 139 3.58 -5.00 -19.16
N VAL A 140 3.67 -5.51 -17.92
CA VAL A 140 4.35 -6.79 -17.66
C VAL A 140 3.72 -7.94 -18.44
N ALA A 141 2.37 -8.00 -18.46
CA ALA A 141 1.63 -9.05 -19.17
C ALA A 141 1.70 -8.96 -20.71
N LYS A 142 1.95 -7.78 -21.27
CA LYS A 142 2.12 -7.59 -22.72
C LYS A 142 3.52 -7.97 -23.21
N LEU A 143 4.51 -7.84 -22.34
CA LEU A 143 5.93 -8.04 -22.64
C LEU A 143 6.46 -9.42 -22.22
N GLY A 144 5.67 -10.17 -21.43
CA GLY A 144 5.95 -11.54 -20.98
C GLY A 144 5.25 -12.57 -21.85
#